data_AF-A0AAN7ALH6-F1
#
_entry.id   AF-A0AAN7ALH6-F1
#
_cell.length_a   1.000
_cell.length_b   1.000
_cell.length_c   1.000
_cell.angle_alpha   90.00
_cell.angle_beta   90.00
_cell.angle_gamma   90.00
#
_symmetry.space_group_name_H-M   'P 1'
#
loop_
_entity.id
_entity.type
_entity.pdbx_description
1 polymer ?
#
loop_
_entity_poly.entity_id
_entity_poly.type
_entity_poly.pdbx_seq_one_letter_code
_entity_poly.pdbx_strand_id
1 'polypeptide(L)'
;MHKFGYVNNRRLSQGVEYLNKVKPPPPALGPGPGKCDRVSCSYWTGIIWCNDDTKRKELAGWKNVAAAAEYLRQRCEIATSNTYEHAGGQVFLEDNWNVVVLREEC
;
A
#
# COMPACT_ATOMS: atom_id res chain seq x y z
N MET A 1 -5.94 -19.56 3.96
CA MET A 1 -5.27 -18.40 4.58
C MET A 1 -5.27 -17.28 3.54
N HIS A 2 -5.91 -16.13 3.79
CA HIS A 2 -5.83 -15.01 2.85
C HIS A 2 -4.36 -14.56 2.78
N LYS A 3 -3.73 -14.65 1.60
CA LYS A 3 -2.29 -14.41 1.38
C LYS A 3 -1.81 -13.04 1.90
N PHE A 4 -2.70 -12.05 1.96
CA PHE A 4 -2.44 -10.70 2.47
C PHE A 4 -2.95 -10.45 3.90
N GLY A 5 -3.73 -11.36 4.49
CA GLY A 5 -4.34 -11.18 5.82
C GLY A 5 -5.46 -10.13 5.89
N TYR A 6 -5.97 -9.91 7.11
CA TYR A 6 -6.95 -8.87 7.42
C TYR A 6 -6.27 -7.59 7.88
N VAL A 7 -6.69 -6.47 7.31
CA VAL A 7 -6.24 -5.12 7.65
C VAL A 7 -7.35 -4.30 8.25
N ASN A 8 -6.99 -3.29 9.04
CA ASN A 8 -7.96 -2.40 9.67
C ASN A 8 -8.33 -1.25 8.72
N ASN A 9 -9.60 -1.16 8.31
CA ASN A 9 -10.09 -0.16 7.35
C ASN A 9 -9.80 1.29 7.80
N ARG A 10 -10.02 1.58 9.08
CA ARG A 10 -9.78 2.92 9.64
C ARG A 10 -8.29 3.26 9.60
N ARG A 11 -7.40 2.31 9.90
CA ARG A 11 -5.95 2.53 9.86
C ARG A 11 -5.43 2.64 8.44
N LEU A 12 -5.99 1.87 7.51
CA LEU A 12 -5.69 2.01 6.08
C LEU A 12 -6.07 3.41 5.59
N SER A 13 -7.27 3.90 5.92
CA SER A 13 -7.71 5.26 5.58
C SER A 13 -6.79 6.34 6.17
N GLN A 14 -6.34 6.17 7.42
CA GLN A 14 -5.36 7.08 8.05
C GLN A 14 -3.99 7.04 7.36
N GLY A 15 -3.53 5.86 6.92
CA GLY A 15 -2.31 5.70 6.13
C GLY A 15 -2.40 6.39 4.78
N VAL A 16 -3.54 6.27 4.08
CA VAL A 16 -3.84 7.00 2.84
C VAL A 16 -3.78 8.52 3.08
N GLU A 17 -4.42 9.01 4.14
CA GLU A 17 -4.42 10.43 4.48
C GLU A 17 -2.99 10.95 4.80
N TYR A 18 -2.20 10.17 5.55
CA TYR A 18 -0.81 10.47 5.84
C TYR A 18 0.02 10.61 4.55
N LEU A 19 -0.08 9.64 3.64
CA LEU A 19 0.64 9.65 2.36
C LEU A 19 0.23 10.83 1.46
N ASN A 20 -1.04 11.26 1.52
CA ASN A 20 -1.50 12.45 0.79
C ASN A 20 -0.93 13.77 1.34
N LYS A 21 -0.58 13.83 2.62
CA LYS A 21 -0.09 15.05 3.29
C LYS A 21 1.43 15.13 3.35
N VAL A 22 2.11 14.00 3.46
CA VAL A 22 3.56 13.99 3.64
C VAL A 22 4.25 14.51 2.37
N LYS A 23 5.22 15.40 2.56
CA LYS A 23 6.03 16.00 1.49
C LYS A 23 7.50 15.62 1.67
N PRO A 24 7.87 14.34 1.45
CA PRO A 24 9.26 13.94 1.53
C PRO A 24 10.00 14.36 0.26
N PRO A 25 11.34 14.27 0.26
CA PRO A 25 12.10 14.13 -0.97
C PRO A 25 11.51 13.03 -1.85
N PRO A 26 11.66 13.11 -3.20
CA PRO A 26 11.18 12.07 -4.10
C PRO A 26 11.60 10.68 -3.62
N PRO A 27 10.66 9.80 -3.26
CA PRO A 27 11.01 8.48 -2.77
C PRO A 27 11.53 7.64 -3.92
N ALA A 28 12.47 6.74 -3.60
CA ALA A 28 13.12 5.91 -4.60
C ALA A 28 13.36 4.50 -4.10
N LEU A 29 13.14 3.53 -4.99
CA LEU A 29 13.53 2.14 -4.80
C LEU A 29 14.57 1.76 -5.84
N GLY A 30 15.54 0.96 -5.40
CA GLY A 30 16.50 0.34 -6.32
C GLY A 30 15.83 -0.61 -7.32
N PRO A 31 16.61 -1.15 -8.27
CA PRO A 31 16.14 -2.17 -9.21
C PRO A 31 15.42 -3.34 -8.53
N GLY A 32 14.30 -3.75 -9.14
CA GLY A 32 13.60 -4.99 -8.84
C GLY A 32 14.11 -6.18 -9.69
N PRO A 33 13.27 -7.21 -9.91
CA PRO A 33 11.87 -7.31 -9.47
C PRO A 33 11.71 -7.52 -7.96
N GLY A 34 10.57 -7.12 -7.40
CA GLY A 34 10.22 -7.37 -6.00
C GLY A 34 10.99 -6.54 -4.97
N LYS A 35 11.64 -5.45 -5.36
CA LYS A 35 12.24 -4.53 -4.38
C LYS A 35 11.13 -3.70 -3.76
N CYS A 36 10.82 -3.93 -2.49
CA CYS A 36 9.73 -3.26 -1.78
C CYS A 36 10.22 -2.53 -0.54
N ASP A 37 9.52 -1.46 -0.15
CA ASP A 37 9.65 -0.80 1.15
C ASP A 37 8.25 -0.51 1.73
N ARG A 38 8.16 -0.55 3.06
CA ARG A 38 6.98 -0.16 3.83
C ARG A 38 6.89 1.35 3.94
N VAL A 39 5.78 1.91 3.47
CA VAL A 39 5.57 3.37 3.41
C VAL A 39 4.58 3.88 4.45
N SER A 40 3.78 2.97 5.02
CA SER A 40 2.91 3.24 6.17
C SER A 40 2.65 1.95 6.93
N CYS A 41 2.58 2.02 8.26
CA CYS A 41 2.20 0.88 9.10
C CYS A 41 1.48 1.38 10.35
N SER A 42 0.29 0.88 10.62
CA SER A 42 -0.41 1.14 11.89
C SER A 42 -1.34 0.00 12.25
N TYR A 43 -1.28 -0.46 13.50
CA TYR A 43 -2.19 -1.50 14.03
C TYR A 43 -2.27 -2.74 13.12
N TRP A 44 -1.11 -3.25 12.74
CA TRP A 44 -0.95 -4.36 11.81
C TRP A 44 -1.46 -4.13 10.39
N THR A 45 -1.62 -2.88 9.97
CA THR A 45 -2.05 -2.51 8.61
C THR A 45 -0.90 -1.84 7.88
N GLY A 46 -0.25 -2.58 6.99
CA GLY A 46 0.87 -2.12 6.18
C GLY A 46 0.43 -1.65 4.80
N ILE A 47 1.02 -0.54 4.34
CA ILE A 47 1.00 -0.11 2.94
C ILE A 47 2.43 -0.24 2.43
N ILE A 48 2.62 -1.05 1.39
CA ILE A 48 3.91 -1.35 0.78
C ILE A 48 3.94 -0.81 -0.63
N TRP A 49 5.06 -0.20 -1.00
CA TRP A 49 5.38 0.15 -2.37
C TRP A 49 6.48 -0.78 -2.89
N CYS A 50 6.25 -1.39 -4.06
CA CYS A 50 7.17 -2.33 -4.69
C CYS A 50 7.56 -1.86 -6.10
N ASN A 51 8.85 -1.95 -6.42
CA ASN A 51 9.39 -1.79 -7.75
C ASN A 51 9.64 -3.16 -8.38
N ASP A 52 8.97 -3.42 -9.50
CA ASP A 52 9.17 -4.62 -10.33
C ASP A 52 10.00 -4.33 -11.58
N ASP A 53 10.36 -3.08 -11.82
CA ASP A 53 11.24 -2.70 -12.93
C ASP A 53 12.69 -3.12 -12.63
N THR A 54 13.40 -3.57 -13.66
CA THR A 54 14.85 -3.80 -13.64
C THR A 54 15.68 -2.53 -13.39
N LYS A 55 15.05 -1.35 -13.40
CA LYS A 55 15.67 -0.05 -13.17
C LYS A 55 15.23 0.56 -11.84
N ARG A 56 16.04 1.51 -11.35
CA ARG A 56 15.67 2.35 -10.21
C ARG A 56 14.37 3.10 -10.52
N LYS A 57 13.46 3.13 -9.55
CA LYS A 57 12.19 3.83 -9.69
C LYS A 57 12.11 4.97 -8.69
N GLU A 58 11.77 6.15 -9.19
CA GLU A 58 11.50 7.34 -8.40
C GLU A 58 10.03 7.72 -8.58
N LEU A 59 9.39 8.18 -7.52
CA LEU A 59 8.07 8.79 -7.60
C LEU A 59 8.18 10.29 -7.32
N ALA A 60 7.32 11.08 -7.94
CA ALA A 60 7.21 12.51 -7.64
C ALA A 60 6.67 12.79 -6.21
N GLY A 61 6.20 11.75 -5.53
CA GLY A 61 5.63 11.78 -4.18
C GLY A 61 4.70 10.60 -3.97
N TRP A 62 3.96 10.60 -2.86
CA TRP A 62 3.16 9.45 -2.44
C TRP A 62 1.71 9.44 -2.92
N LYS A 63 1.27 10.46 -3.67
CA LYS A 63 -0.14 10.58 -4.09
C LYS A 63 -0.63 9.36 -4.88
N ASN A 64 0.20 8.82 -5.77
CA ASN A 64 -0.17 7.64 -6.56
C ASN A 64 -0.24 6.37 -5.69
N VAL A 65 0.65 6.25 -4.69
CA VAL A 65 0.60 5.15 -3.72
C VAL A 65 -0.63 5.25 -2.83
N ALA A 66 -0.97 6.47 -2.38
CA ALA A 66 -2.17 6.74 -1.60
C ALA A 66 -3.45 6.40 -2.40
N ALA A 67 -3.51 6.81 -3.67
CA ALA A 67 -4.64 6.51 -4.56
C ALA A 67 -4.79 4.99 -4.80
N ALA A 68 -3.68 4.28 -5.00
CA ALA A 68 -3.69 2.82 -5.16
C ALA A 68 -4.15 2.10 -3.88
N ALA A 69 -3.69 2.54 -2.71
CA ALA A 69 -4.13 2.00 -1.42
C ALA A 69 -5.63 2.27 -1.16
N GLU A 70 -6.13 3.46 -1.52
CA GLU A 70 -7.55 3.79 -1.44
C GLU A 70 -8.39 2.96 -2.41
N TYR A 71 -7.91 2.73 -3.63
CA TYR A 71 -8.54 1.83 -4.59
C TYR A 71 -8.67 0.41 -4.01
N LEU A 72 -7.60 -0.13 -3.40
CA LEU A 72 -7.64 -1.42 -2.73
C LEU A 72 -8.63 -1.43 -1.55
N ARG A 73 -8.65 -0.38 -0.72
CA ARG A 73 -9.60 -0.24 0.39
C ARG A 73 -11.06 -0.30 -0.08
N GLN A 74 -11.39 0.33 -1.21
CA GLN A 74 -12.75 0.33 -1.75
C GLN A 74 -13.15 -0.99 -2.44
N ARG A 75 -12.19 -1.70 -3.04
CA ARG A 75 -12.46 -2.90 -3.84
C ARG A 75 -12.28 -4.21 -3.10
N CYS A 76 -11.48 -4.22 -2.04
CA CYS A 76 -11.23 -5.39 -1.19
C CYS A 76 -12.04 -5.34 0.12
N GLU A 77 -13.06 -4.48 0.18
CA GLU A 77 -14.03 -4.46 1.27
C GLU A 77 -14.81 -5.78 1.31
N ILE A 78 -14.72 -6.49 2.42
CA ILE A 78 -15.52 -7.69 2.66
C ILE A 78 -16.68 -7.26 3.57
N ALA A 79 -17.91 -7.54 3.13
CA ALA A 79 -19.08 -7.41 3.99
C ALA A 79 -18.98 -8.45 5.11
N THR A 80 -18.40 -8.05 6.24
CA THR A 80 -18.43 -8.83 7.47
C THR A 80 -19.31 -8.13 8.49
N SER A 81 -19.72 -8.84 9.55
CA SER A 81 -20.37 -8.23 10.72
C SER A 81 -19.49 -7.20 11.44
N ASN A 82 -18.21 -7.10 11.06
CA ASN A 82 -17.22 -6.18 11.60
C ASN A 82 -16.71 -5.23 10.50
N THR A 83 -17.26 -4.01 10.47
CA THR A 83 -16.90 -2.98 9.47
C THR A 83 -15.44 -2.51 9.53
N TYR A 84 -14.68 -2.97 10.53
CA TYR A 84 -13.28 -2.62 10.72
C TYR A 84 -12.30 -3.53 9.98
N GLU A 85 -12.71 -4.71 9.48
CA GLU A 85 -11.81 -5.68 8.86
C GLU A 85 -11.98 -5.76 7.33
N HIS A 86 -10.87 -5.58 6.62
CA HIS A 86 -10.78 -5.65 5.15
C HIS A 86 -9.80 -6.74 4.74
N ALA A 87 -10.01 -7.39 3.60
CA ALA A 87 -8.93 -8.21 3.04
C ALA A 87 -7.85 -7.30 2.47
N GLY A 88 -6.59 -7.62 2.78
CA GLY A 88 -5.47 -7.04 2.06
C GLY A 88 -5.51 -7.41 0.56
N GLY A 89 -4.76 -6.68 -0.25
CA GLY A 89 -4.73 -6.85 -1.69
C GLY A 89 -3.49 -6.23 -2.32
N GLN A 90 -3.36 -6.41 -3.63
CA GLN A 90 -2.26 -5.87 -4.43
C GLN A 90 -2.81 -5.31 -5.74
N VAL A 91 -2.31 -4.15 -6.15
CA VAL A 91 -2.65 -3.53 -7.45
C VAL A 91 -1.36 -3.17 -8.17
N PHE A 92 -1.26 -3.61 -9.43
CA PHE A 92 -0.16 -3.29 -10.33
C PHE A 92 -0.50 -2.02 -11.11
N LEU A 93 0.46 -1.11 -11.20
CA LEU A 93 0.34 0.12 -11.95
C LEU A 93 1.21 0.06 -13.21
N GLU A 94 1.00 1.03 -14.10
CA GLU A 94 1.86 1.23 -15.27
C GLU A 94 3.32 1.42 -14.83
N ASP A 95 4.26 1.11 -15.73
CA ASP A 95 5.71 1.17 -15.49
C ASP A 95 6.25 0.18 -14.44
N ASN A 96 5.70 -1.03 -14.33
CA ASN A 96 6.28 -2.14 -13.54
C ASN A 96 6.50 -1.80 -12.06
N TRP A 97 5.47 -1.31 -11.38
CA TRP A 97 5.47 -1.20 -9.92
C TRP A 97 4.09 -1.45 -9.37
N ASN A 98 4.01 -1.74 -8.08
CA ASN A 98 2.75 -2.11 -7.46
C ASN A 98 2.65 -1.60 -6.02
N VAL A 99 1.42 -1.61 -5.52
CA VAL A 99 1.10 -1.31 -4.13
C VAL A 99 0.43 -2.53 -3.50
N VAL A 100 0.90 -2.90 -2.31
CA VAL A 100 0.34 -3.98 -1.51
C VAL A 100 -0.22 -3.40 -0.22
N VAL A 101 -1.43 -3.78 0.12
CA VAL A 101 -2.03 -3.59 1.43
C VAL A 101 -2.11 -4.96 2.07
N LEU A 102 -1.46 -5.14 3.21
CA LEU A 102 -1.42 -6.43 3.89
C LEU A 102 -1.36 -6.26 5.41
N ARG A 103 -1.66 -7.35 6.10
CA ARG A 103 -1.37 -7.50 7.51
C ARG A 103 0.15 -7.59 7.67
N GLU A 104 0.75 -6.64 8.36
CA GLU A 104 2.20 -6.54 8.52
C GLU A 104 2.56 -6.17 9.96
N GLU A 105 3.67 -6.71 10.47
CA GLU A 105 4.18 -6.30 11.77
C GLU A 105 4.77 -4.88 11.77
N CYS A 106 4.16 -3.99 12.56
CA CYS A 106 4.66 -2.65 12.87
C CYS A 106 5.37 -2.72 14.24
#